data_AF-A0A3L7PB66-F1
#
_entry.id   AF-A0A3L7PB66-F1
#
_cell.length_a   1.000
_cell.length_b   1.000
_cell.length_c   1.000
_cell.angle_alpha   90.00
_cell.angle_beta   90.00
_cell.angle_gamma   90.00
#
_symmetry.space_group_name_H-M   'P 1'
#
loop_
_entity.id
_entity.type
_entity.pdbx_description
1 polymer ?
#
loop_
_entity_poly.entity_id
_entity_poly.type
_entity_poly.pdbx_seq_one_letter_code
_entity_poly.pdbx_strand_id
1 'polypeptide(L)'
;MNFLQWLFGKKQATSTILNFDGKGRFATEVTDCDRYQPVLEKLCGTEAIPGKGLGVEATLKQEDYDPANTHPLRVEVQGTMIGHLSPRDAKRILQQLRQGGGTKTVGQCRAMIYFHPDANARSPRYTMRLDLPQ
;
A
#
# COMPACT_ATOMS: atom_id res chain seq x y z
N MET A 1 -7.77 -38.00 -25.04
CA MET A 1 -6.45 -37.44 -24.67
C MET A 1 -6.62 -35.96 -24.38
N ASN A 2 -6.68 -35.57 -23.11
CA ASN A 2 -7.04 -34.19 -22.69
C ASN A 2 -5.89 -33.56 -21.89
N PHE A 3 -4.70 -33.48 -22.50
CA PHE A 3 -3.46 -33.03 -21.85
C PHE A 3 -3.23 -31.50 -21.93
N LEU A 4 -4.09 -30.77 -22.67
CA LEU A 4 -3.91 -29.34 -22.94
C LEU A 4 -4.79 -28.39 -22.10
N GLN A 5 -5.75 -28.89 -21.31
CA GLN A 5 -6.57 -28.04 -20.42
C GLN A 5 -5.88 -27.65 -19.10
N TRP A 6 -4.72 -28.25 -18.77
CA TRP A 6 -4.05 -28.04 -17.49
C TRP A 6 -3.09 -26.83 -17.47
N LEU A 7 -2.59 -26.38 -18.62
CA LEU A 7 -1.41 -25.49 -18.60
C LEU A 7 -1.68 -24.03 -18.28
N PHE A 8 -2.73 -23.34 -18.73
CA PHE A 8 -2.84 -21.90 -18.45
C PHE A 8 -4.27 -21.36 -18.31
N GLY A 9 -5.11 -22.08 -17.57
CA GLY A 9 -6.31 -21.51 -16.98
C GLY A 9 -6.03 -20.94 -15.59
N LYS A 10 -5.14 -19.95 -15.45
CA LYS A 10 -5.15 -19.12 -14.23
C LYS A 10 -6.48 -18.38 -14.25
N LYS A 11 -7.54 -18.96 -13.66
CA LYS A 11 -8.73 -18.21 -13.27
C LYS A 11 -8.20 -17.03 -12.49
N GLN A 12 -8.27 -15.82 -13.06
CA GLN A 12 -8.02 -14.59 -12.31
C GLN A 12 -8.97 -14.68 -11.12
N ALA A 13 -8.41 -14.95 -9.94
CA ALA A 13 -9.22 -14.94 -8.73
C ALA A 13 -9.80 -13.52 -8.67
N THR A 14 -11.13 -13.43 -8.76
CA THR A 14 -11.82 -12.15 -8.68
C THR A 14 -11.58 -11.65 -7.26
N SER A 15 -10.62 -10.75 -7.09
CA SER A 15 -10.35 -10.16 -5.80
C SER A 15 -11.50 -9.24 -5.44
N THR A 16 -12.09 -9.44 -4.26
CA THR A 16 -13.10 -8.53 -3.73
C THR A 16 -12.40 -7.26 -3.29
N ILE A 17 -12.87 -6.10 -3.75
CA ILE A 17 -12.33 -4.81 -3.34
C ILE A 17 -13.13 -4.31 -2.14
N LEU A 18 -12.43 -4.02 -1.04
CA LEU A 18 -13.00 -3.34 0.13
C LEU A 18 -12.46 -1.91 0.18
N ASN A 19 -13.34 -0.94 0.01
CA ASN A 19 -12.98 0.47 0.09
C ASN A 19 -12.96 0.92 1.55
N PHE A 20 -11.87 1.55 1.95
CA PHE A 20 -11.68 2.16 3.26
C PHE A 20 -11.80 3.68 3.14
N ASP A 21 -12.89 4.20 3.65
CA ASP A 21 -13.13 5.64 3.74
C ASP A 21 -12.65 6.18 5.08
N GLY A 22 -11.45 6.74 5.08
CA GLY A 22 -10.96 7.53 6.20
C GLY A 22 -11.63 8.92 6.27
N LYS A 23 -11.36 9.63 7.37
CA LYS A 23 -11.93 10.97 7.64
C LYS A 23 -11.14 12.11 6.98
N GLY A 24 -10.32 11.82 5.97
CA GLY A 24 -9.42 12.78 5.34
C GLY A 24 -8.24 13.21 6.22
N ARG A 25 -7.89 12.42 7.24
CA ARG A 25 -6.85 12.80 8.22
C ARG A 25 -5.46 12.32 7.84
N PHE A 26 -5.36 11.33 6.95
CA PHE A 26 -4.08 10.75 6.52
C PHE A 26 -3.15 10.43 7.71
N ALA A 27 -3.71 9.80 8.76
CA ALA A 27 -3.03 9.67 10.05
C ALA A 27 -2.09 8.46 10.11
N THR A 28 -2.37 7.42 9.32
CA THR A 28 -1.60 6.16 9.33
C THR A 28 -0.38 6.29 8.44
N GLU A 29 0.82 6.16 9.02
CA GLU A 29 2.07 6.20 8.28
C GLU A 29 2.39 4.84 7.63
N VAL A 30 2.93 4.86 6.43
CA VAL A 30 3.48 3.68 5.75
C VAL A 30 4.92 3.49 6.21
N THR A 31 5.23 2.31 6.74
CA THR A 31 6.58 1.95 7.19
C THR A 31 7.42 1.42 6.03
N ASP A 32 8.74 1.44 6.20
CA ASP A 32 9.73 1.01 5.21
C ASP A 32 9.78 1.78 3.88
N CYS A 33 9.13 2.95 3.80
CA CYS A 33 9.19 3.80 2.61
C CYS A 33 10.62 4.20 2.22
N ASP A 34 11.57 4.16 3.15
CA ASP A 34 13.00 4.41 2.88
C ASP A 34 13.59 3.47 1.83
N ARG A 35 13.09 2.22 1.72
CA ARG A 35 13.54 1.27 0.70
C ARG A 35 12.99 1.56 -0.69
N TYR A 36 11.96 2.41 -0.78
CA TYR A 36 11.20 2.68 -2.00
C TYR A 36 11.25 4.15 -2.42
N GLN A 37 12.26 4.91 -1.95
CA GLN A 37 12.44 6.32 -2.29
C GLN A 37 12.46 6.58 -3.81
N PRO A 38 13.17 5.79 -4.65
CA PRO A 38 13.15 6.00 -6.10
C PRO A 38 11.75 5.79 -6.73
N VAL A 39 10.95 4.91 -6.14
CA VAL A 39 9.57 4.66 -6.60
C VAL A 39 8.67 5.84 -6.23
N LEU A 40 8.78 6.32 -4.99
CA LEU A 40 8.02 7.47 -4.50
C LEU A 40 8.37 8.75 -5.27
N GLU A 41 9.66 8.96 -5.56
CA GLU A 41 10.13 10.05 -6.40
C GLU A 41 9.52 9.98 -7.80
N LYS A 42 9.54 8.80 -8.43
CA LYS A 42 8.93 8.59 -9.75
C LYS A 42 7.42 8.85 -9.75
N LEU A 43 6.71 8.48 -8.68
CA LEU A 43 5.27 8.75 -8.53
C LEU A 43 4.99 10.24 -8.36
N CYS A 44 5.86 10.98 -7.66
CA CYS A 44 5.73 12.43 -7.50
C CYS A 44 6.11 13.20 -8.76
N GLY A 45 7.06 12.68 -9.54
CA GLY A 45 7.60 13.33 -10.73
C GLY A 45 8.17 14.72 -10.41
N THR A 46 8.08 15.62 -11.38
CA THR A 46 8.52 17.02 -11.24
C THR A 46 7.53 17.90 -10.46
N GLU A 47 6.39 17.35 -10.03
CA GLU A 47 5.31 18.09 -9.36
C GLU A 47 5.43 18.05 -7.82
N ALA A 48 6.55 17.52 -7.30
CA ALA A 48 6.83 17.48 -5.87
C ALA A 48 7.00 18.89 -5.30
N ILE A 49 5.97 19.40 -4.61
CA ILE A 49 6.00 20.70 -3.94
C ILE A 49 6.14 20.46 -2.42
N PRO A 50 7.16 21.04 -1.76
CA PRO A 50 7.29 20.96 -0.30
C PRO A 50 6.01 21.36 0.42
N GLY A 51 5.59 20.56 1.38
CA GLY A 51 4.39 20.84 2.18
C GLY A 51 3.05 20.58 1.48
N LYS A 52 3.04 20.28 0.18
CA LYS A 52 1.83 19.83 -0.55
C LYS A 52 1.94 18.33 -0.81
N GLY A 53 1.04 17.56 -0.20
CA GLY A 53 0.96 16.12 -0.46
C GLY A 53 0.42 15.84 -1.86
N LEU A 54 0.99 14.86 -2.55
CA LEU A 54 0.41 14.29 -3.77
C LEU A 54 -0.65 13.26 -3.37
N GLY A 55 -1.90 13.51 -3.76
CA GLY A 55 -3.00 12.58 -3.54
C GLY A 55 -2.91 11.38 -4.49
N VAL A 56 -2.95 10.17 -3.94
CA VAL A 56 -2.93 8.92 -4.71
C VAL A 56 -3.92 7.91 -4.12
N GLU A 57 -4.26 6.88 -4.90
CA GLU A 57 -4.98 5.72 -4.41
C GLU A 57 -3.99 4.62 -4.02
N ALA A 58 -4.14 4.08 -2.82
CA ALA A 58 -3.31 3.02 -2.28
C ALA A 58 -4.10 1.73 -2.14
N THR A 59 -3.43 0.63 -2.45
CA THR A 59 -3.95 -0.72 -2.37
C THR A 59 -3.27 -1.46 -1.23
N LEU A 60 -4.06 -2.08 -0.35
CA LEU A 60 -3.61 -2.89 0.77
C LEU A 60 -3.79 -4.36 0.44
N LYS A 61 -2.70 -5.13 0.47
CA LYS A 61 -2.72 -6.56 0.20
C LYS A 61 -2.12 -7.33 1.37
N GLN A 62 -2.83 -8.38 1.76
CA GLN A 62 -2.30 -9.33 2.72
C GLN A 62 -1.13 -10.08 2.07
N GLU A 63 -0.01 -10.12 2.79
CA GLU A 63 1.10 -10.98 2.40
C GLU A 63 0.92 -12.38 3.00
N ASP A 64 1.51 -13.36 2.32
CA ASP A 64 1.58 -14.72 2.84
C ASP A 64 2.33 -14.73 4.17
N TYR A 65 1.89 -15.60 5.08
CA TYR A 65 2.53 -15.74 6.38
C TYR A 65 3.97 -16.23 6.21
N ASP A 66 4.91 -15.45 6.73
CA ASP A 66 6.30 -15.83 6.91
C ASP A 66 6.64 -15.58 8.39
N PRO A 67 7.23 -16.55 9.13
CA PRO A 67 7.67 -16.37 10.51
C PRO A 67 8.59 -15.16 10.74
N ALA A 68 9.31 -14.70 9.71
CA ALA A 68 10.12 -13.49 9.77
C ALA A 68 9.35 -12.21 9.40
N ASN A 69 8.15 -12.33 8.82
CA ASN A 69 7.36 -11.19 8.37
C ASN A 69 6.53 -10.60 9.52
N THR A 70 7.03 -9.50 10.07
CA THR A 70 6.35 -8.70 11.08
C THR A 70 5.23 -7.83 10.50
N HIS A 71 5.11 -7.75 9.17
CA HIS A 71 4.23 -6.83 8.44
C HIS A 71 3.25 -7.56 7.52
N PRO A 72 2.07 -7.96 8.02
CA PRO A 72 1.17 -8.82 7.26
C PRO A 72 0.36 -8.09 6.17
N LEU A 73 0.56 -6.77 6.01
CA LEU A 73 -0.08 -5.95 4.98
C LEU A 73 0.95 -5.07 4.28
N ARG A 74 1.12 -5.30 2.98
CA ARG A 74 1.87 -4.41 2.11
C ARG A 74 0.98 -3.35 1.48
N VAL A 75 1.61 -2.21 1.18
CA VAL A 75 0.99 -1.05 0.55
C VAL A 75 1.53 -0.92 -0.87
N GLU A 76 0.62 -0.85 -1.83
CA GLU A 76 0.94 -0.63 -3.24
C GLU A 76 0.27 0.64 -3.77
N VAL A 77 0.91 1.30 -4.72
CA VAL A 77 0.33 2.39 -5.53
C VAL A 77 0.54 2.00 -6.99
N GLN A 78 -0.53 2.01 -7.79
CA GLN A 78 -0.49 1.59 -9.20
C GLN A 78 0.17 0.19 -9.39
N GLY A 79 -0.06 -0.72 -8.45
CA GLY A 79 0.52 -2.08 -8.46
C GLY A 79 2.01 -2.15 -8.09
N THR A 80 2.63 -1.02 -7.73
CA THR A 80 4.03 -0.98 -7.28
C THR A 80 4.08 -0.91 -5.76
N MET A 81 4.93 -1.73 -5.13
CA MET A 81 5.12 -1.76 -3.69
C MET A 81 5.80 -0.49 -3.18
N ILE A 82 5.25 0.10 -2.12
CA ILE A 82 5.72 1.36 -1.50
C ILE A 82 6.16 1.16 -0.05
N GLY A 83 5.72 0.09 0.60
CA GLY A 83 6.07 -0.25 1.96
C GLY A 83 5.01 -1.11 2.63
N HIS A 84 4.92 -0.98 3.95
CA HIS A 84 4.02 -1.79 4.77
C HIS A 84 3.20 -0.95 5.73
N LEU A 85 2.15 -1.56 6.28
CA LEU A 85 1.53 -1.04 7.50
C LEU A 85 2.33 -1.45 8.73
N SER A 86 2.28 -0.59 9.75
CA SER A 86 2.74 -0.96 11.09
C SER A 86 2.00 -2.22 11.57
N PRO A 87 2.62 -3.11 12.39
CA PRO A 87 1.94 -4.33 12.86
C PRO A 87 0.62 -4.04 13.58
N ARG A 88 0.55 -2.91 14.29
CA ARG A 88 -0.67 -2.45 15.00
C ARG A 88 -1.79 -2.10 14.02
N ASP A 89 -1.50 -1.23 13.05
CA ASP A 89 -2.50 -0.82 12.05
C ASP A 89 -2.90 -1.98 11.15
N ALA A 90 -1.92 -2.81 10.78
CA ALA A 90 -2.14 -3.96 9.92
C ALA A 90 -3.13 -4.96 10.56
N LYS A 91 -3.00 -5.22 11.86
CA LYS A 91 -3.92 -6.10 12.60
C LYS A 91 -5.38 -5.61 12.53
N ARG A 92 -5.60 -4.29 12.67
CA ARG A 92 -6.95 -3.70 12.60
C ARG A 92 -7.54 -3.86 11.19
N ILE A 93 -6.78 -3.51 10.16
CA ILE A 93 -7.25 -3.59 8.78
C ILE A 93 -7.49 -5.03 8.34
N LEU A 94 -6.63 -5.96 8.77
CA LEU A 94 -6.82 -7.40 8.49
C LEU A 94 -8.13 -7.94 9.06
N GLN A 95 -8.56 -7.48 10.24
CA GLN A 95 -9.85 -7.90 10.79
C GLN A 95 -11.00 -7.48 9.87
N GLN A 96 -10.95 -6.27 9.30
CA GLN A 96 -11.95 -5.78 8.35
C GLN A 96 -11.89 -6.53 7.02
N LEU A 97 -10.70 -6.77 6.47
CA LEU A 97 -10.53 -7.56 5.25
C LEU A 97 -11.02 -9.01 5.42
N ARG A 98 -10.83 -9.61 6.60
CA ARG A 98 -11.33 -10.95 6.92
C ARG A 98 -12.85 -11.01 6.96
N GLN A 99 -13.50 -9.99 7.52
CA GLN A 99 -14.96 -9.86 7.49
C GLN A 99 -15.49 -9.70 6.06
N GLY A 100 -14.71 -9.09 5.16
CA GLY A 100 -15.06 -8.88 3.76
C GLY A 100 -14.78 -10.04 2.79
N GLY A 101 -14.19 -11.15 3.24
CA GLY A 101 -13.86 -12.30 2.38
C GLY A 101 -12.43 -12.85 2.50
N GLY A 102 -11.63 -12.36 3.45
CA GLY A 102 -10.32 -12.94 3.78
C GLY A 102 -9.24 -12.64 2.75
N THR A 103 -8.38 -13.61 2.47
CA THR A 103 -7.15 -13.47 1.64
C THR A 103 -7.41 -13.11 0.18
N LYS A 104 -8.65 -13.22 -0.29
CA LYS A 104 -9.07 -12.77 -1.63
C LYS A 104 -9.55 -11.32 -1.65
N THR A 105 -9.52 -10.63 -0.51
CA THR A 105 -9.98 -9.25 -0.38
C THR A 105 -8.78 -8.31 -0.43
N VAL A 106 -8.90 -7.28 -1.24
CA VAL A 106 -7.90 -6.23 -1.37
C VAL A 106 -8.51 -4.94 -0.81
N GLY A 107 -7.77 -4.25 0.05
CA GLY A 107 -8.19 -2.95 0.55
C GLY A 107 -7.83 -1.85 -0.43
N GLN A 108 -8.70 -0.86 -0.63
CA GLN A 108 -8.36 0.39 -1.31
C GLN A 108 -8.62 1.56 -0.38
N CYS A 109 -7.72 2.55 -0.38
CA CYS A 109 -7.85 3.75 0.42
C CYS A 109 -7.17 4.93 -0.24
N ARG A 110 -7.57 6.15 0.16
CA ARG A 110 -6.85 7.35 -0.24
C ARG A 110 -5.53 7.45 0.51
N ALA A 111 -4.53 8.02 -0.14
CA ALA A 111 -3.24 8.26 0.45
C ALA A 111 -2.65 9.59 0.00
N MET A 112 -1.67 10.08 0.76
CA MET A 112 -0.87 11.24 0.42
C MET A 112 0.61 10.88 0.49
N ILE A 113 1.35 11.24 -0.56
CA ILE A 113 2.80 11.20 -0.59
C ILE A 113 3.30 12.60 -0.25
N TYR A 114 4.15 12.72 0.78
CA TYR A 114 4.74 13.97 1.22
C TYR A 114 6.20 14.04 0.81
N PHE A 115 6.56 15.15 0.17
CA PHE A 115 7.92 15.52 -0.16
C PHE A 115 8.55 16.32 0.97
N HIS A 116 9.70 15.84 1.46
CA HIS A 116 10.52 16.49 2.46
C HIS A 116 11.85 16.89 1.83
N PRO A 117 12.01 18.16 1.42
CA PRO A 117 13.32 18.65 1.01
C PRO A 117 14.24 18.64 2.23
N ASP A 118 15.42 18.07 2.10
CA ASP A 118 16.45 18.11 3.13
C ASP A 118 17.70 18.76 2.56
N ALA A 119 17.99 19.97 3.04
CA ALA A 119 19.14 20.76 2.58
C ALA A 119 20.49 20.13 2.96
N ASN A 120 20.51 19.21 3.92
CA ASN A 120 21.71 18.53 4.40
C ASN A 120 21.83 17.09 3.87
N ALA A 121 20.79 16.56 3.22
CA ALA A 121 20.83 15.23 2.63
C ALA A 121 21.28 15.25 1.17
N ARG A 122 21.85 14.14 0.71
CA ARG A 122 22.19 13.92 -0.71
C ARG A 122 20.96 13.84 -1.62
N SER A 123 19.80 13.51 -1.07
CA SER A 123 18.55 13.33 -1.80
C SER A 123 17.37 13.73 -0.93
N PRO A 124 16.29 14.25 -1.52
CA PRO A 124 15.05 14.49 -0.78
C PRO A 124 14.49 13.18 -0.22
N ARG A 125 13.62 13.30 0.78
CA ARG A 125 12.90 12.16 1.35
C ARG A 125 11.41 12.24 1.06
N TYR A 126 10.84 11.09 0.79
CA TYR A 126 9.42 10.91 0.54
C TYR A 126 8.84 10.01 1.64
N THR A 127 7.67 10.39 2.14
CA THR A 127 6.90 9.59 3.09
C THR A 127 5.49 9.43 2.57
N MET A 128 4.78 8.40 2.99
CA MET A 128 3.41 8.15 2.58
C MET A 128 2.52 7.96 3.80
N ARG A 129 1.33 8.56 3.76
CA ARG A 129 0.31 8.38 4.79
C ARG A 129 -1.03 7.99 4.17
N LEU A 130 -1.74 7.09 4.83
CA LEU A 130 -3.00 6.51 4.40
C LEU A 130 -4.17 7.11 5.18
N ASP A 131 -5.28 7.31 4.48
CA ASP A 131 -6.54 7.72 5.06
C ASP A 131 -7.38 6.48 5.39
N LEU A 132 -7.04 5.84 6.51
CA LEU A 132 -7.73 4.65 7.01
C LEU A 132 -8.68 4.99 8.14
N PRO A 133 -9.76 4.20 8.34
CA PRO A 133 -10.64 4.33 9.50
C PRO A 133 -9.83 4.12 10.78
N GLN A 134 -10.01 5.04 11.74
CA GLN A 134 -9.33 5.02 13.04
C GLN A 134 -10.15 4.27 14.09
#